data_AF-T1FYB5-F1
#
_entry.id   AF-T1FYB5-F1
#
_cell.length_a   1.000
_cell.length_b   1.000
_cell.length_c   1.000
_cell.angle_alpha   90.00
_cell.angle_beta   90.00
_cell.angle_gamma   90.00
#
_symmetry.space_group_name_H-M   'P 1'
#
loop_
_entity.id
_entity.type
_entity.pdbx_description
1 polymer ?
#
loop_
_entity_poly.entity_id
_entity_poly.type
_entity_poly.pdbx_seq_one_letter_code
_entity_poly.pdbx_strand_id
1 'polypeptide(L)'
;YLMTSSTGLLKSCKTTSPLGMISGKIRDDQITSSSVLPLGPEGQCAEKFARPYAPDGKSWCAKYKSLSEWLQVDLGFPTKVI
;
A
#
# COMPACT_ATOMS: atom_id res chain seq x y z
N TYR A 1 43.80 -25.78 -7.62
CA TYR A 1 42.76 -25.43 -6.65
C TYR A 1 42.21 -24.06 -7.02
N LEU A 2 41.12 -24.02 -7.80
CA LEU A 2 40.42 -22.78 -8.12
C LEU A 2 39.19 -22.71 -7.22
N MET A 3 39.15 -21.75 -6.31
CA MET A 3 37.97 -21.47 -5.49
C MET A 3 36.96 -20.71 -6.35
N THR A 4 35.88 -21.37 -6.75
CA THR A 4 34.71 -20.70 -7.35
C THR A 4 33.93 -20.04 -6.22
N SER A 5 33.98 -18.71 -6.14
CA SER A 5 33.10 -17.92 -5.26
C SER A 5 31.70 -17.91 -5.86
N SER A 6 30.82 -18.75 -5.31
CA SER A 6 29.38 -18.70 -5.58
C SER A 6 28.77 -17.51 -4.86
N THR A 7 28.91 -16.30 -5.42
CA THR A 7 28.01 -15.22 -5.05
C THR A 7 26.67 -15.53 -5.72
N GLY A 8 25.77 -16.15 -4.95
CA GLY A 8 24.38 -16.30 -5.33
C GLY A 8 23.86 -14.95 -5.78
N LEU A 9 23.60 -14.84 -7.08
CA LEU A 9 23.05 -13.65 -7.70
C LEU A 9 21.63 -13.50 -7.12
N LEU A 10 21.49 -12.79 -5.99
CA LEU A 10 20.20 -12.25 -5.59
C LEU A 10 19.75 -11.42 -6.78
N LYS A 11 18.85 -12.01 -7.57
CA LYS A 11 18.29 -11.41 -8.77
C LYS A 11 17.53 -10.19 -8.27
N SER A 12 18.25 -9.07 -8.21
CA SER A 12 17.66 -7.79 -7.84
C SER A 12 16.52 -7.58 -8.81
N CYS A 13 15.29 -7.52 -8.30
CA CYS A 13 14.16 -7.02 -9.06
C CYS A 13 14.52 -5.58 -9.45
N LYS A 14 15.11 -5.42 -10.63
CA LYS A 14 15.45 -4.13 -11.25
C LYS A 14 14.20 -3.32 -11.63
N THR A 15 13.01 -3.86 -11.37
CA THR A 15 11.73 -3.30 -11.78
C THR A 15 10.90 -2.92 -10.56
N THR A 16 10.59 -1.64 -10.43
CA THR A 16 9.66 -1.05 -9.45
C THR A 16 8.21 -1.27 -9.88
N SER A 17 7.84 -2.53 -10.15
CA SER A 17 6.48 -2.86 -10.58
C SER A 17 5.47 -2.57 -9.47
N PRO A 18 4.30 -1.98 -9.77
CA PRO A 18 3.27 -1.72 -8.76
C PRO A 18 2.84 -3.00 -8.04
N LEU A 19 2.75 -2.94 -6.71
CA LEU A 19 2.43 -4.11 -5.87
C LEU A 19 0.94 -4.48 -5.89
N GLY A 20 0.05 -3.54 -6.23
CA GLY A 20 -1.38 -3.86 -6.36
C GLY A 20 -2.39 -2.81 -5.90
N MET A 21 -1.94 -1.64 -5.41
CA MET A 21 -2.86 -0.60 -4.92
C MET A 21 -3.78 -0.06 -6.04
N ILE A 22 -3.23 0.11 -7.24
CA ILE A 22 -3.97 0.60 -8.42
C ILE A 22 -4.80 -0.53 -9.06
N SER A 23 -4.21 -1.72 -9.23
CA SER A 23 -4.85 -2.83 -9.93
C SER A 23 -5.89 -3.59 -9.11
N GLY A 24 -6.02 -3.30 -7.81
CA GLY A 24 -6.91 -4.03 -6.91
C GLY A 24 -6.36 -5.37 -6.42
N LYS A 25 -5.12 -5.74 -6.78
CA LYS A 25 -4.48 -6.96 -6.27
C LYS A 25 -4.30 -6.92 -4.74
N ILE A 26 -4.07 -5.73 -4.19
CA ILE A 26 -4.24 -5.48 -2.75
C ILE A 26 -5.74 -5.23 -2.54
N ARG A 27 -6.40 -6.13 -1.83
CA ARG A 27 -7.85 -6.10 -1.60
C ARG A 27 -8.23 -5.05 -0.55
N ASP A 28 -9.51 -4.71 -0.50
CA ASP A 28 -10.04 -3.70 0.42
C ASP A 28 -9.84 -4.07 1.90
N ASP A 29 -9.95 -5.35 2.25
CA ASP A 29 -9.73 -5.88 3.60
C ASP A 29 -8.27 -5.82 4.05
N GLN A 30 -7.34 -5.60 3.12
CA GLN A 30 -5.91 -5.45 3.39
C GLN A 30 -5.49 -4.00 3.62
N ILE A 31 -6.44 -3.05 3.59
CA ILE A 31 -6.17 -1.63 3.81
C ILE A 31 -6.94 -1.20 5.07
N THR A 32 -6.20 -0.83 6.11
CA THR A 32 -6.76 -0.38 7.39
C THR A 32 -6.17 0.96 7.80
N SER A 33 -6.80 1.64 8.74
CA SER A 33 -6.34 2.95 9.20
C SER A 33 -6.56 3.14 10.70
N SER A 34 -5.91 4.16 11.25
CA SER A 34 -6.16 4.64 12.61
C SER A 34 -7.59 5.11 12.81
N SER A 35 -8.15 5.79 11.81
CA SER A 35 -9.47 6.39 11.85
C SER A 35 -9.94 6.83 10.46
N VAL A 36 -11.25 6.98 10.29
CA VAL A 36 -11.88 7.54 9.10
C VAL A 36 -12.83 8.66 9.49
N LEU A 37 -12.80 9.75 8.73
CA LEU A 37 -13.74 10.85 8.86
C LEU A 37 -15.17 10.36 8.50
N PRO A 38 -16.10 10.24 9.48
CA PRO A 38 -17.42 9.66 9.23
C PRO A 38 -18.32 10.57 8.37
N LEU A 39 -18.07 11.88 8.41
CA LEU A 39 -18.85 12.93 7.74
C LEU A 39 -18.05 13.59 6.60
N GLY A 40 -17.12 12.87 5.98
CA GLY A 40 -16.58 13.31 4.70
C GLY A 40 -17.72 13.50 3.69
N PRO A 41 -17.57 14.38 2.68
CA PRO A 41 -18.65 14.66 1.73
C PRO A 41 -19.17 13.34 1.15
N GLU A 42 -20.46 13.05 1.41
CA GLU A 42 -21.22 11.82 1.14
C GLU A 42 -20.41 10.60 0.65
N GLY A 43 -19.79 9.86 1.58
CA GLY A 43 -19.20 8.55 1.27
C GLY A 43 -17.93 8.59 0.41
N GLN A 44 -17.22 9.73 0.39
CA GLN A 44 -15.94 9.88 -0.31
C GLN A 44 -14.72 9.44 0.51
N CYS A 45 -14.90 9.17 1.81
CA CYS A 45 -13.82 8.83 2.73
C CYS A 45 -13.96 7.38 3.23
N ALA A 46 -13.00 6.52 2.88
CA ALA A 46 -12.84 5.17 3.42
C ALA A 46 -11.43 4.65 3.12
N GLU A 47 -10.93 3.70 3.90
CA GLU A 47 -9.60 3.10 3.71
C GLU A 47 -9.46 2.47 2.32
N LYS A 48 -10.50 1.77 1.86
CA LYS A 48 -10.52 1.15 0.53
C LYS A 48 -10.32 2.11 -0.64
N PHE A 49 -10.58 3.41 -0.42
CA PHE A 49 -10.38 4.45 -1.41
C PHE A 49 -8.96 5.04 -1.38
N ALA A 50 -8.07 4.60 -0.49
CA ALA A 50 -6.68 5.03 -0.44
C ALA A 50 -5.83 4.46 -1.60
N ARG A 51 -6.29 4.63 -2.84
CA ARG A 51 -5.71 4.05 -4.05
C ARG A 51 -5.24 5.17 -4.99
N PRO A 52 -3.96 5.17 -5.40
CA PRO A 52 -3.46 6.15 -6.36
C PRO A 52 -4.23 6.09 -7.69
N TYR A 53 -4.46 7.24 -8.31
CA TYR A 53 -5.09 7.38 -9.63
C TYR A 53 -6.52 6.83 -9.74
N ALA A 54 -7.22 6.64 -8.61
CA ALA A 54 -8.64 6.32 -8.64
C ALA A 54 -9.44 7.47 -9.29
N PRO A 55 -10.28 7.21 -10.31
CA PRO A 55 -10.96 8.26 -11.08
C PRO A 55 -12.19 8.85 -10.38
N ASP A 56 -12.64 8.25 -9.27
CA ASP A 56 -13.87 8.61 -8.57
C ASP A 56 -13.71 9.79 -7.58
N GLY A 57 -12.49 10.31 -7.44
CA GLY A 57 -12.17 11.42 -6.54
C GLY A 57 -12.20 11.06 -5.05
N LYS A 58 -12.33 9.77 -4.72
CA LYS A 58 -12.42 9.29 -3.35
C LYS A 58 -11.05 9.03 -2.75
N SER A 59 -10.96 9.05 -1.43
CA SER A 59 -9.68 8.86 -0.72
C SER A 59 -9.88 8.32 0.70
N TRP A 60 -8.79 8.05 1.40
CA TRP A 60 -8.83 7.95 2.85
C TRP A 60 -8.70 9.34 3.46
N CYS A 61 -9.61 9.67 4.37
CA CYS A 61 -9.62 10.92 5.11
C CYS A 61 -9.51 10.58 6.60
N ALA A 62 -8.41 10.97 7.24
CA ALA A 62 -8.25 10.81 8.68
C ALA A 62 -9.32 11.60 9.43
N LYS A 63 -9.86 11.03 10.52
CA LYS A 63 -10.88 11.69 11.35
C LYS A 63 -10.30 12.89 12.08
N TYR A 64 -9.05 12.79 12.53
CA TYR A 64 -8.39 13.80 13.35
C TYR A 64 -7.22 14.42 12.61
N LYS A 65 -6.95 15.70 12.87
CA LYS A 65 -5.73 16.37 12.42
C LYS A 65 -4.60 16.10 13.42
N SER A 66 -4.07 14.88 13.41
CA SER A 66 -3.06 14.40 14.36
C SER A 66 -1.89 13.74 13.63
N LEU A 67 -0.70 13.79 14.26
CA LEU A 67 0.48 13.04 13.82
C LEU A 67 0.37 11.53 14.09
N SER A 68 -0.61 11.11 14.89
CA SER A 68 -0.87 9.70 15.20
C SER A 68 -1.73 8.99 14.16
N GLU A 69 -2.16 9.68 13.10
CA GLU A 69 -2.97 9.09 12.04
C GLU A 69 -2.09 8.26 11.09
N TRP A 70 -2.58 7.09 10.70
CA TRP A 70 -1.84 6.16 9.84
C TRP A 70 -2.79 5.39 8.91
N LEU A 71 -2.21 4.92 7.81
CA LEU A 71 -2.81 3.99 6.86
C LEU A 71 -1.88 2.78 6.73
N GLN A 72 -2.39 1.59 7.06
CA GLN A 72 -1.67 0.34 6.97
C GLN A 72 -2.11 -0.43 5.73
N VAL A 73 -1.13 -1.05 5.06
CA VAL A 73 -1.35 -1.92 3.91
C VAL A 73 -0.74 -3.28 4.22
N ASP A 74 -1.57 -4.31 4.33
CA ASP A 74 -1.15 -5.69 4.52
C ASP A 74 -0.83 -6.35 3.17
N LEU A 75 0.43 -6.69 2.94
CA LEU A 75 0.86 -7.37 1.71
C LEU A 75 0.65 -8.89 1.75
N GLY A 76 0.21 -9.45 2.88
CA GLY A 76 -0.06 -10.87 3.10
C GLY A 76 1.18 -11.75 3.30
N PHE A 77 2.33 -11.36 2.74
CA PHE A 77 3.61 -12.03 2.93
C PHE A 77 4.78 -11.03 2.85
N PRO A 78 5.96 -11.35 3.42
CA PRO A 78 7.13 -10.50 3.34
C PRO A 78 7.46 -10.14 1.89
N THR A 79 7.34 -8.85 1.59
CA THR A 79 7.48 -8.30 0.24
C THR A 79 8.49 -7.17 0.28
N LYS A 80 9.39 -7.14 -0.70
CA LYS A 80 10.34 -6.05 -0.86
C LYS A 80 9.62 -4.83 -1.44
N VAL A 81 9.64 -3.72 -0.70
CA VAL A 81 9.20 -2.40 -1.18
C VAL A 81 10.46 -1.59 -1.50
N ILE A 82 10.56 -1.06 -2.72
CA ILE A 82 11.72 -0.31 -3.23
C ILE A 82 11.30 1.00 -3.88
#